data_AF-A0A8S4QKQ1-F1
#
_entry.id   AF-A0A8S4QKQ1-F1
#
_cell.length_a   1.000
_cell.length_b   1.000
_cell.length_c   1.000
_cell.angle_alpha   90.00
_cell.angle_beta   90.00
_cell.angle_gamma   90.00
#
_symmetry.space_group_name_H-M   'P 1'
#
loop_
_entity.id
_entity.type
_entity.pdbx_description
1 polymer ?
#
loop_
_entity_poly.entity_id
_entity_poly.type
_entity_poly.pdbx_seq_one_letter_code
_entity_poly.pdbx_strand_id
1 'polypeptide(L)'
;MNGDGSVCRSGSQCVAKREGGILCQGCTIDVAYTTAMCELRARSFPTTSFLTFPGLKRRHRFHLKLKFATQTTSGLLLYNGRYNERHDFISLEIISSGAGADGGPGIRFTFALGGGKTEVTVEGDIADGVWHTVEVEYFNR
;
A
#
# COMPACT_ATOMS: atom_id res chain seq x y z
N MET A 1 18.10 -15.68 25.84
CA MET A 1 16.70 -15.68 25.38
C MET A 1 16.71 -16.06 23.91
N ASN A 2 16.24 -17.27 23.61
CA ASN A 2 16.21 -17.83 22.27
C ASN A 2 15.04 -17.20 21.51
N GLY A 3 15.34 -16.39 20.50
CA GLY A 3 14.37 -15.73 19.63
C GLY A 3 14.49 -16.26 18.22
N ASP A 4 13.51 -17.06 17.85
CA ASP A 4 13.24 -17.58 16.51
C ASP A 4 12.99 -16.41 15.52
N GLY A 5 13.73 -16.37 14.40
CA GLY A 5 13.61 -15.37 13.34
C GLY A 5 14.70 -14.28 13.35
N SER A 6 15.49 -14.21 12.28
CA SER A 6 16.65 -13.30 12.17
C SER A 6 16.26 -11.83 12.39
N VAL A 7 16.79 -11.23 13.46
CA VAL A 7 16.55 -9.81 13.79
C VAL A 7 17.00 -8.88 12.65
N CYS A 8 18.02 -9.30 11.91
CA CYS A 8 18.49 -8.66 10.70
C CYS A 8 17.82 -9.28 9.46
N ARG A 9 17.39 -8.44 8.52
CA ARG A 9 16.67 -8.82 7.29
C ARG A 9 17.58 -8.77 6.06
N SER A 10 17.06 -9.18 4.90
CA SER A 10 17.73 -9.03 3.59
C SER A 10 19.12 -9.69 3.52
N GLY A 11 19.33 -10.79 4.25
CA GLY A 11 20.59 -11.55 4.26
C GLY A 11 21.73 -10.89 5.04
N SER A 12 21.45 -9.83 5.81
CA SER A 12 22.47 -9.13 6.60
C SER A 12 22.91 -9.88 7.86
N GLN A 13 24.12 -9.59 8.32
CA GLN A 13 24.71 -10.20 9.51
C GLN A 13 24.31 -9.44 10.77
N CYS A 14 23.89 -10.19 11.80
CA CYS A 14 23.59 -9.65 13.12
C CYS A 14 24.84 -9.70 14.01
N VAL A 15 25.38 -8.55 14.38
CA VAL A 15 26.57 -8.44 15.25
C VAL A 15 26.25 -7.71 16.54
N ALA A 16 26.83 -8.14 17.65
CA ALA A 16 26.67 -7.47 18.94
C ALA A 16 27.50 -6.18 19.01
N LYS A 17 26.94 -5.10 19.56
CA LYS A 17 27.64 -3.84 19.80
C LYS A 17 28.39 -3.88 21.14
N ARG A 18 29.56 -3.23 21.21
CA ARG A 18 30.37 -3.13 22.44
C ARG A 18 29.63 -2.38 23.57
N GLU A 19 28.83 -1.39 23.22
CA GLU A 19 28.01 -0.60 24.16
C GLU A 19 26.70 -1.31 24.57
N GLY A 20 26.52 -2.56 24.11
CA GLY A 20 25.26 -3.30 24.26
C GLY A 20 24.34 -3.11 23.05
N GLY A 21 23.46 -4.10 22.83
CA GLY A 21 22.56 -4.16 21.69
C GLY A 21 23.18 -4.80 20.44
N ILE A 22 22.52 -4.61 19.30
CA ILE A 22 22.86 -5.25 18.02
C ILE A 22 23.05 -4.22 16.90
N LEU A 23 23.78 -4.63 15.87
CA LEU A 23 23.93 -3.92 14.60
C LEU A 23 23.74 -4.92 13.46
N CYS A 24 22.95 -4.56 12.45
CA CYS A 24 22.87 -5.32 11.21
C CYS A 24 23.90 -4.78 10.21
N GLN A 25 24.84 -5.62 9.79
CA GLN A 25 25.92 -5.27 8.87
C GLN A 25 25.73 -5.97 7.52
N GLY A 26 26.17 -5.31 6.45
CA GLY A 26 26.05 -5.85 5.09
C GLY A 26 24.62 -5.84 4.56
N CYS A 27 23.84 -4.77 4.82
CA CYS A 27 22.58 -4.58 4.10
C CYS A 27 22.89 -4.51 2.59
N THR A 28 22.33 -5.45 1.82
CA THR A 28 22.53 -5.53 0.36
C THR A 28 21.75 -4.46 -0.40
N ILE A 29 20.80 -3.82 0.27
CA ILE A 29 19.91 -2.79 -0.28
C ILE A 29 20.32 -1.44 0.31
N ASP A 30 20.23 -0.39 -0.49
CA ASP A 30 20.57 0.97 -0.10
C ASP A 30 19.90 1.37 1.24
N VAL A 31 20.69 2.02 2.10
CA VAL A 31 20.27 2.49 3.42
C VAL A 31 19.13 3.51 3.34
N ALA A 32 18.97 4.20 2.21
CA ALA A 32 17.83 5.09 1.94
C ALA A 32 16.49 4.34 1.93
N TYR A 33 16.50 3.05 1.55
CA TYR A 33 15.30 2.22 1.41
C TYR A 33 15.17 1.16 2.50
N THR A 34 16.05 1.16 3.50
CA THR A 34 16.05 0.14 4.56
C THR A 34 16.05 0.71 5.98
N THR A 35 15.53 -0.07 6.93
CA THR A 35 15.65 0.24 8.38
C THR A 35 17.05 -0.12 8.88
N ALA A 36 17.36 0.24 10.13
CA ALA A 36 18.59 -0.20 10.79
C ALA A 36 18.72 -1.74 10.92
N MET A 37 17.62 -2.46 10.70
CA MET A 37 17.54 -3.93 10.70
C MET A 37 17.59 -4.50 9.27
N CYS A 38 17.97 -3.68 8.28
CA CYS A 38 17.97 -4.00 6.86
C CYS A 38 16.60 -4.43 6.30
N GLU A 39 15.50 -4.01 6.94
CA GLU A 39 14.15 -4.25 6.44
C GLU A 39 13.78 -3.21 5.39
N LEU A 40 13.20 -3.64 4.27
CA LEU A 40 12.72 -2.74 3.23
C LEU A 40 11.62 -1.80 3.74
N ARG A 41 11.79 -0.50 3.51
CA ARG A 41 10.79 0.53 3.87
C ARG A 41 9.67 0.65 2.83
N ALA A 42 9.94 0.25 1.60
CA ALA A 42 9.03 0.39 0.47
C ALA A 42 9.33 -0.67 -0.60
N ARG A 43 8.38 -0.85 -1.52
CA ARG A 43 8.59 -1.62 -2.76
C ARG A 43 8.24 -0.76 -3.97
N SER A 44 9.05 -0.85 -5.01
CA SER A 44 8.78 -0.27 -6.31
C SER A 44 7.95 -1.22 -7.15
N PHE A 45 6.95 -0.70 -7.85
CA PHE A 45 6.10 -1.46 -8.76
C PHE A 45 6.30 -0.95 -10.19
N PRO A 46 7.19 -1.58 -11.00
CA PRO A 46 7.25 -1.31 -12.43
C PRO A 46 5.97 -1.79 -13.14
N THR A 47 5.81 -1.43 -14.41
CA THR A 47 4.67 -1.86 -15.23
C THR A 47 4.48 -3.38 -15.16
N THR A 48 3.25 -3.85 -15.07
CA THR A 48 2.87 -5.28 -14.97
C THR A 48 3.35 -6.01 -13.70
N SER A 49 3.79 -5.28 -12.67
CA SER A 49 4.11 -5.88 -11.36
C SER A 49 2.96 -5.73 -10.37
N PHE A 50 2.78 -6.72 -9.50
CA PHE A 50 1.80 -6.69 -8.41
C PHE A 50 2.26 -7.57 -7.25
N LEU A 51 1.68 -7.34 -6.07
CA LEU A 51 1.73 -8.28 -4.96
C LEU A 51 0.32 -8.73 -4.63
N THR A 52 0.19 -9.99 -4.23
CA THR A 52 -1.07 -10.55 -3.78
C THR A 52 -0.97 -10.93 -2.31
N PHE A 53 -2.08 -10.72 -1.60
CA PHE A 53 -2.25 -11.07 -0.21
C PHE A 53 -3.55 -11.87 -0.08
N PRO A 54 -3.73 -12.64 1.01
CA PRO A 54 -5.04 -13.19 1.34
C PRO A 54 -6.10 -12.11 1.32
N GLY A 55 -7.21 -12.37 0.63
CA GLY A 55 -8.28 -11.38 0.45
C GLY A 55 -8.90 -10.93 1.78
N LEU A 56 -9.41 -9.69 1.80
CA LEU A 56 -10.11 -9.16 2.97
C LEU A 56 -11.41 -9.94 3.18
N LYS A 57 -11.62 -10.44 4.40
CA LYS A 57 -12.79 -11.27 4.74
C LYS A 57 -13.93 -10.50 5.41
N ARG A 58 -13.68 -9.26 5.84
CA ARG A 58 -14.65 -8.43 6.58
C ARG A 58 -15.42 -7.52 5.61
N ARG A 59 -16.68 -7.86 5.34
CA ARG A 59 -17.54 -7.13 4.38
C ARG A 59 -18.33 -5.94 4.96
N HIS A 60 -18.44 -5.84 6.28
CA HIS A 60 -19.26 -4.81 6.96
C HIS A 60 -18.46 -3.67 7.57
N ARG A 61 -17.19 -3.92 7.90
CA ARG A 61 -16.30 -2.91 8.48
C ARG A 61 -14.85 -3.25 8.18
N PHE A 62 -14.11 -2.30 7.64
CA PHE A 62 -12.66 -2.42 7.50
C PHE A 62 -12.00 -1.05 7.52
N HIS A 63 -10.70 -1.07 7.75
CA HIS A 63 -9.83 0.09 7.71
C HIS A 63 -8.67 -0.24 6.78
N LEU A 64 -8.43 0.62 5.79
CA LEU A 64 -7.30 0.51 4.89
C LEU A 64 -6.47 1.78 5.02
N LYS A 65 -5.17 1.62 5.20
CA LYS A 65 -4.21 2.72 5.21
C LYS A 65 -3.01 2.33 4.37
N LEU A 66 -2.70 3.12 3.36
CA LEU A 66 -1.55 2.89 2.50
C LEU A 66 -0.78 4.19 2.30
N LYS A 67 0.53 4.05 2.05
CA LYS A 67 1.42 5.14 1.70
C LYS A 67 2.05 4.85 0.34
N PHE A 68 2.02 5.80 -0.58
CA PHE A 68 2.52 5.63 -1.95
C PHE A 68 3.16 6.92 -2.45
N ALA A 69 4.00 6.81 -3.48
CA ALA A 69 4.54 7.93 -4.23
C ALA A 69 4.55 7.53 -5.71
N THR A 70 4.10 8.41 -6.60
CA THR A 70 4.00 8.12 -8.03
C THR A 70 4.06 9.39 -8.86
N GLN A 71 4.50 9.27 -10.11
CA GLN A 71 4.34 10.29 -11.15
C GLN A 71 3.28 9.89 -12.18
N THR A 72 2.66 8.72 -12.02
CA THR A 72 1.62 8.23 -12.91
C THR A 72 0.28 8.84 -12.50
N THR A 73 -0.40 9.48 -13.45
CA THR A 73 -1.67 10.20 -13.25
C THR A 73 -2.89 9.29 -13.20
N SER A 74 -2.73 7.99 -13.45
CA SER A 74 -3.82 7.00 -13.35
C SER A 74 -3.25 5.63 -13.02
N GLY A 75 -3.92 4.89 -12.13
CA GLY A 75 -3.45 3.55 -11.76
C GLY A 75 -4.19 2.93 -10.59
N LEU A 76 -4.12 1.60 -10.52
CA LEU A 76 -4.71 0.82 -9.45
C LEU A 76 -3.73 0.68 -8.27
N LEU A 77 -4.15 1.10 -7.08
CA LEU A 77 -3.36 0.95 -5.84
C LEU A 77 -3.74 -0.32 -5.09
N LEU A 78 -5.03 -0.65 -5.03
CA LEU A 78 -5.54 -1.84 -4.36
C LEU A 78 -6.79 -2.34 -5.08
N TYR A 79 -6.86 -3.66 -5.25
CA TYR A 79 -8.08 -4.35 -5.67
C TYR A 79 -8.31 -5.56 -4.80
N ASN A 80 -9.53 -5.67 -4.27
CA ASN A 80 -9.95 -6.89 -3.60
C ASN A 80 -11.33 -7.28 -4.12
N GLY A 81 -11.34 -8.27 -5.02
CA GLY A 81 -12.53 -8.77 -5.69
C GLY A 81 -12.19 -10.03 -6.47
N ARG A 82 -13.17 -10.56 -7.22
CA ARG A 82 -12.96 -11.66 -8.17
C ARG A 82 -12.65 -11.09 -9.55
N TYR A 83 -11.81 -11.76 -10.32
CA TYR A 83 -11.33 -11.34 -11.65
C TYR A 83 -12.42 -11.10 -12.71
N ASN A 84 -13.70 -11.34 -12.41
CA ASN A 84 -14.81 -11.22 -13.37
C ASN A 84 -15.71 -10.01 -13.13
N GLU A 85 -15.41 -9.12 -12.17
CA GLU A 85 -16.19 -7.91 -11.81
C GLU A 85 -17.70 -8.12 -11.54
N ARG A 86 -18.16 -9.38 -11.49
CA ARG A 86 -19.57 -9.77 -11.29
C ARG A 86 -19.91 -10.00 -9.82
N HIS A 87 -18.95 -9.78 -8.94
CA HIS A 87 -19.06 -10.06 -7.51
C HIS A 87 -18.56 -8.87 -6.70
N ASP A 88 -18.79 -8.95 -5.41
CA ASP A 88 -18.35 -7.97 -4.44
C ASP A 88 -16.87 -7.65 -4.64
N PHE A 89 -16.57 -6.36 -4.74
CA PHE A 89 -15.21 -5.88 -4.85
C PHE A 89 -15.04 -4.54 -4.17
N ILE A 90 -13.79 -4.22 -3.87
CA ILE A 90 -13.34 -2.87 -3.61
C ILE A 90 -12.15 -2.54 -4.51
N SER A 91 -12.06 -1.30 -4.98
CA SER A 91 -10.89 -0.76 -5.65
C SER A 91 -10.49 0.58 -5.04
N LEU A 92 -9.18 0.84 -5.05
CA LEU A 92 -8.62 2.14 -4.73
C LEU A 92 -7.69 2.54 -5.87
N GLU A 93 -7.98 3.67 -6.50
CA GLU A 93 -7.40 4.07 -7.76
C GLU A 93 -6.96 5.53 -7.71
N ILE A 94 -5.90 5.83 -8.46
CA ILE A 94 -5.52 7.16 -8.89
C ILE A 94 -6.26 7.42 -10.20
N ILE A 95 -6.94 8.56 -10.28
CA ILE A 95 -7.69 8.99 -11.46
C ILE A 95 -7.21 10.37 -11.90
N SER A 96 -7.06 10.57 -13.21
CA SER A 96 -6.61 11.85 -13.77
C SER A 96 -7.73 12.89 -13.90
N SER A 97 -8.99 12.47 -13.80
CA SER A 97 -10.17 13.31 -13.89
C SER A 97 -11.37 12.65 -13.20
N GLY A 98 -12.38 13.45 -12.88
CA GLY A 98 -13.63 13.01 -12.24
C GLY A 98 -13.61 13.03 -10.71
N ALA A 99 -12.55 13.53 -10.08
CA ALA A 99 -12.53 13.80 -8.65
C ALA A 99 -12.98 15.22 -8.34
N GLY A 100 -13.62 15.42 -7.18
CA GLY A 100 -14.07 16.74 -6.74
C GLY A 100 -15.21 17.34 -7.59
N ALA A 101 -15.54 18.60 -7.30
CA ALA A 101 -16.63 19.31 -7.99
C ALA A 101 -16.25 19.68 -9.42
N ASP A 102 -14.97 19.98 -9.66
CA ASP A 102 -14.44 20.46 -10.93
C ASP A 102 -14.01 19.32 -11.87
N GLY A 103 -14.11 18.06 -11.41
CA GLY A 103 -13.72 16.89 -12.19
C GLY A 103 -12.21 16.76 -12.38
N GLY A 104 -11.42 17.25 -11.43
CA GLY A 104 -9.96 17.20 -11.41
C GLY A 104 -9.37 15.82 -11.09
N PRO A 105 -8.04 15.72 -10.95
CA PRO A 105 -7.35 14.49 -10.57
C PRO A 105 -7.55 14.17 -9.10
N GLY A 106 -7.35 12.91 -8.72
CA GLY A 106 -7.41 12.52 -7.33
C GLY A 106 -7.44 11.02 -7.09
N ILE A 107 -8.02 10.66 -5.95
CA ILE A 107 -8.23 9.27 -5.52
C ILE A 107 -9.69 8.91 -5.70
N ARG A 108 -9.95 7.71 -6.22
CA ARG A 108 -11.26 7.07 -6.23
C ARG A 108 -11.24 5.78 -5.42
N PHE A 109 -12.17 5.68 -4.50
CA PHE A 109 -12.52 4.44 -3.83
C PHE A 109 -13.85 3.93 -4.37
N THR A 110 -13.86 2.71 -4.91
CA THR A 110 -15.08 2.07 -5.45
C THR A 110 -15.39 0.82 -4.68
N PHE A 111 -16.66 0.55 -4.40
CA PHE A 111 -17.10 -0.71 -3.81
C PHE A 111 -18.42 -1.23 -4.42
N ALA A 112 -18.58 -2.55 -4.42
CA ALA A 112 -19.81 -3.25 -4.79
C ALA A 112 -20.06 -4.42 -3.81
N LEU A 113 -21.33 -4.63 -3.41
CA LEU A 113 -21.74 -5.62 -2.39
C LEU A 113 -22.94 -6.47 -2.85
N GLY A 114 -22.88 -7.00 -4.07
CA GLY A 114 -23.96 -7.81 -4.64
C GLY A 114 -25.09 -7.00 -5.28
N GLY A 115 -24.90 -5.69 -5.42
CA GLY A 115 -25.82 -4.76 -6.09
C GLY A 115 -25.07 -3.80 -7.04
N GLY A 116 -25.43 -2.52 -6.99
CA GLY A 116 -24.77 -1.46 -7.76
C GLY A 116 -23.37 -1.11 -7.25
N LYS A 117 -22.66 -0.33 -8.07
CA LYS A 117 -21.32 0.22 -7.75
C LYS A 117 -21.50 1.54 -7.00
N THR A 118 -20.69 1.79 -5.99
CA THR A 118 -20.62 3.09 -5.31
C THR A 118 -19.20 3.61 -5.35
N GLU A 119 -19.06 4.90 -5.68
CA GLU A 119 -17.78 5.59 -5.82
C GLU A 119 -17.71 6.76 -4.84
N VAL A 120 -16.53 6.92 -4.22
CA VAL A 120 -16.18 8.07 -3.39
C VAL A 120 -14.87 8.63 -3.94
N THR A 121 -14.83 9.93 -4.21
CA THR A 121 -13.63 10.59 -4.74
C THR A 121 -13.12 11.67 -3.79
N VAL A 122 -11.80 11.86 -3.81
CA VAL A 122 -11.11 12.95 -3.13
C VAL A 122 -10.18 13.59 -4.15
N GLU A 123 -10.39 14.88 -4.43
CA GLU A 123 -9.55 15.64 -5.34
C GLU A 123 -8.17 15.90 -4.73
N GLY A 124 -7.14 15.84 -5.57
CA GLY A 124 -5.78 16.16 -5.17
C GLY A 124 -4.76 15.86 -6.26
N ASP A 125 -3.73 16.71 -6.34
CA ASP A 125 -2.57 16.45 -7.17
C ASP A 125 -1.59 15.53 -6.44
N ILE A 126 -1.70 14.23 -6.74
CA ILE A 126 -0.98 13.14 -6.03
C ILE A 126 0.04 12.43 -6.93
N ALA A 127 0.17 12.86 -8.18
CA ALA A 127 1.11 12.32 -9.16
C ALA A 127 2.39 13.16 -9.23
N ASP A 128 2.85 13.66 -8.09
CA ASP A 128 3.96 14.62 -7.93
C ASP A 128 5.30 13.94 -7.58
N GLY A 129 5.33 12.61 -7.47
CA GLY A 129 6.50 11.84 -7.04
C GLY A 129 6.79 11.90 -5.54
N VAL A 130 5.93 12.54 -4.74
CA VAL A 130 6.07 12.68 -3.29
C VAL A 130 5.20 11.64 -2.58
N TRP A 131 5.55 11.35 -1.32
CA TRP A 131 4.82 10.38 -0.51
C TRP A 131 3.49 10.93 0.01
N HIS A 132 2.40 10.28 -0.37
CA HIS A 132 1.04 10.54 0.10
C HIS A 132 0.51 9.37 0.94
N THR A 133 -0.42 9.66 1.86
CA THR A 133 -1.13 8.64 2.65
C THR A 133 -2.61 8.69 2.33
N VAL A 134 -3.19 7.54 2.00
CA VAL A 134 -4.63 7.38 1.82
C VAL A 134 -5.17 6.47 2.91
N GLU A 135 -6.30 6.89 3.47
CA GLU A 135 -6.98 6.20 4.56
C GLU A 135 -8.47 6.03 4.19
N VAL A 136 -8.94 4.79 4.27
CA VAL A 136 -10.34 4.42 4.01
C VAL A 136 -10.90 3.80 5.27
N GLU A 137 -11.88 4.48 5.86
CA GLU A 137 -12.71 3.96 6.94
C GLU A 137 -14.07 3.56 6.37
N TYR A 138 -14.27 2.26 6.21
CA TYR A 138 -15.51 1.73 5.68
C TYR A 138 -16.34 1.08 6.78
N PHE A 139 -17.61 1.47 6.85
CA PHE A 139 -18.57 0.93 7.80
C PHE A 139 -19.97 0.86 7.17
N ASN A 140 -20.54 -0.34 7.13
CA ASN A 140 -21.89 -0.62 6.67
C ASN A 140 -22.66 -1.30 7.81
N ARG A 141 -23.78 -0.70 8.22
CA ARG A 141 -24.63 -1.16 9.32
C ARG A 141 -25.61 -2.23 8.86
#